data_AF-A0A2N6PQK9-F1
#
_entry.id   AF-A0A2N6PQK9-F1
#
_cell.length_a   1.000
_cell.length_b   1.000
_cell.length_c   1.000
_cell.angle_alpha   90.00
_cell.angle_beta   90.00
_cell.angle_gamma   90.00
#
_symmetry.space_group_name_H-M   'P 1'
#
loop_
_entity.id
_entity.type
_entity.pdbx_description
1 polymer ?
#
loop_
_entity_poly.entity_id
_entity_poly.type
_entity_poly.pdbx_seq_one_letter_code
_entity_poly.pdbx_strand_id
1 'polypeptide(L)'
;MNGMKAKKMWMAGLALLGIGSLALATKKVADDRKLMKTQEELTAIVRDHFSDMGEIATLYVQVYESSLESLVGGVIFEDGRYYTFVYENEDLVYEEEVL
;
A
#
# COMPACT_ATOMS: atom_id res chain seq x y z
N MET A 1 -27.85 25.93 15.66
CA MET A 1 -27.48 24.91 14.66
C MET A 1 -25.96 24.86 14.64
N ASN A 2 -25.33 23.89 15.31
CA ASN A 2 -23.88 23.85 15.47
C ASN A 2 -23.24 22.94 14.42
N GLY A 3 -22.47 23.60 13.55
CA GLY A 3 -21.27 23.14 12.84
C GLY A 3 -21.14 21.66 12.50
N MET A 4 -21.30 21.34 11.22
CA MET A 4 -20.68 20.17 10.60
C MET A 4 -19.16 20.22 10.88
N LYS A 5 -18.65 19.26 11.66
CA LYS A 5 -17.21 19.01 11.76
C LYS A 5 -16.73 18.41 10.44
N ALA A 6 -15.81 19.11 9.78
CA ALA A 6 -15.19 18.67 8.53
C ALA A 6 -14.33 17.41 8.78
N LYS A 7 -14.93 16.23 8.66
CA LYS A 7 -14.21 14.97 8.42
C LYS A 7 -13.97 14.84 6.93
N LYS A 8 -12.85 15.36 6.41
CA LYS A 8 -12.32 15.07 5.05
C LYS A 8 -10.96 15.77 4.82
N MET A 9 -9.96 15.49 5.67
CA MET A 9 -8.57 15.94 5.45
C MET A 9 -7.58 14.79 5.25
N TRP A 10 -8.04 13.54 5.18
CA TRP A 10 -7.17 12.37 5.09
C TRP A 10 -6.75 11.99 3.65
N MET A 11 -7.48 12.46 2.62
CA MET A 11 -7.18 12.08 1.21
C MET A 11 -6.10 12.93 0.53
N ALA A 12 -5.45 13.86 1.26
CA ALA A 12 -4.44 14.75 0.68
C ALA A 12 -2.99 14.31 0.96
N GLY A 13 -2.75 13.45 1.97
CA GLY A 13 -1.41 12.99 2.35
C GLY A 13 -0.82 11.96 1.42
N LEU A 14 -1.64 11.01 0.95
CA LEU A 14 -1.20 9.92 0.06
C LEU A 14 -0.94 10.37 -1.40
N ALA A 15 -1.28 11.61 -1.77
CA ALA A 15 -1.17 12.08 -3.15
C ALA A 15 0.22 12.66 -3.51
N LEU A 16 1.15 12.81 -2.56
CA LEU A 16 2.35 13.65 -2.75
C LEU A 16 3.69 12.92 -2.76
N LEU A 17 3.74 11.60 -2.98
CA LEU A 17 5.00 10.90 -3.28
C LEU A 17 4.88 9.96 -4.49
N GLY A 18 4.06 10.33 -5.48
CA GLY A 18 4.20 9.83 -6.84
C GLY A 18 5.37 10.51 -7.54
N ILE A 19 6.61 10.24 -7.15
CA ILE A 19 7.79 10.60 -7.95
C ILE A 19 7.93 9.55 -9.06
N GLY A 20 6.98 9.52 -9.98
CA GLY A 20 7.11 8.83 -11.25
C GLY A 20 7.78 9.76 -12.24
N SER A 21 9.11 9.83 -12.21
CA SER A 21 9.91 10.56 -13.18
C SER A 21 9.51 10.15 -14.61
N LEU A 22 9.18 11.16 -15.42
CA LEU A 22 9.16 11.07 -16.88
C LEU A 22 10.48 10.45 -17.37
N ALA A 23 10.48 9.15 -17.67
CA ALA A 23 11.55 8.47 -18.39
C ALA A 23 10.93 7.66 -19.53
N LEU A 24 10.80 8.32 -20.68
CA LEU A 24 10.55 7.68 -21.97
C LEU A 24 11.66 6.66 -22.25
N ALA A 25 11.35 5.37 -22.32
CA ALA A 25 12.12 4.43 -23.12
C ALA A 25 11.27 3.22 -23.50
N THR A 26 11.10 3.07 -24.81
CA THR A 26 10.49 1.95 -25.51
C THR A 26 11.10 0.61 -25.12
N LYS A 27 10.26 -0.44 -25.08
CA LYS A 27 10.51 -1.89 -25.34
C LYS A 27 9.70 -2.69 -24.32
N LYS A 28 9.03 -3.78 -24.64
CA LYS A 28 8.91 -4.57 -25.86
C LYS A 28 7.97 -5.71 -25.43
N VAL A 29 7.06 -6.09 -26.31
CA VAL A 29 6.34 -7.37 -26.24
C VAL A 29 7.36 -8.47 -25.94
N ALA A 30 7.31 -9.01 -24.74
CA ALA A 30 7.98 -10.24 -24.37
C ALA A 30 6.94 -11.07 -23.63
N ASP A 31 6.48 -12.11 -24.31
CA ASP A 31 5.99 -13.33 -23.69
C ASP A 31 6.87 -13.63 -22.48
N ASP A 32 6.30 -13.53 -21.28
CA ASP A 32 6.84 -14.21 -20.13
C ASP A 32 5.64 -14.74 -19.36
N ARG A 33 5.60 -16.06 -19.20
CA ARG A 33 5.00 -16.70 -18.03
C ARG A 33 5.76 -16.25 -16.77
N LYS A 34 5.87 -14.94 -16.52
CA LYS A 34 6.10 -14.44 -15.17
C LYS A 34 4.86 -14.89 -14.43
N LEU A 35 5.06 -15.80 -13.48
CA LEU A 35 4.06 -16.14 -12.49
C LEU A 35 3.62 -14.82 -11.88
N MET A 36 2.54 -14.22 -12.40
CA MET A 36 1.98 -13.01 -11.85
C MET A 36 1.65 -13.37 -10.41
N LYS A 37 2.38 -12.76 -9.47
CA LYS A 37 2.14 -13.04 -8.07
C LYS A 37 0.69 -12.69 -7.80
N THR A 38 -0.08 -13.64 -7.28
CA THR A 38 -1.48 -13.37 -6.99
C THR A 38 -1.56 -12.31 -5.90
N GLN A 39 -2.69 -11.62 -5.80
CA GLN A 39 -2.93 -10.67 -4.71
C GLN A 39 -2.72 -11.32 -3.33
N GLU A 40 -2.99 -12.62 -3.21
CA GLU A 40 -2.72 -13.41 -2.00
C GLU A 40 -1.22 -13.54 -1.72
N GLU A 41 -0.40 -13.82 -2.74
CA GLU A 41 1.06 -13.90 -2.60
C GLU A 41 1.66 -12.53 -2.24
N LEU A 42 1.17 -11.44 -2.84
CA LEU A 42 1.58 -10.09 -2.47
C LEU A 42 1.18 -9.75 -1.03
N THR A 43 -0.05 -10.12 -0.63
CA THR A 43 -0.52 -9.93 0.75
C THR A 43 0.33 -10.72 1.74
N ALA A 44 0.76 -11.93 1.39
CA ALA A 44 1.62 -12.76 2.22
C ALA A 44 2.99 -12.12 2.42
N ILE A 45 3.60 -11.57 1.37
CA ILE A 45 4.89 -10.86 1.45
C ILE A 45 4.78 -9.65 2.38
N VAL A 46 3.73 -8.84 2.21
CA VAL A 46 3.51 -7.66 3.05
C VAL A 46 3.24 -8.07 4.50
N ARG A 47 2.43 -9.11 4.72
CA ARG A 47 2.14 -9.65 6.05
C ARG A 47 3.39 -10.14 6.75
N ASP A 48 4.25 -10.88 6.05
CA ASP A 48 5.51 -11.41 6.57
C ASP A 48 6.42 -10.27 7.01
N HIS A 49 6.61 -9.26 6.15
CA HIS A 49 7.40 -8.08 6.47
C HIS A 49 6.92 -7.35 7.74
N PHE A 50 5.62 -7.09 7.87
CA PHE A 50 5.10 -6.42 9.07
C PHE A 50 5.09 -7.31 10.31
N SER A 51 5.09 -8.63 10.15
CA SER A 51 5.15 -9.56 11.29
C SER A 51 6.51 -9.51 11.99
N ASP A 52 7.58 -9.14 11.28
CA ASP A 52 8.90 -8.87 11.87
C ASP A 52 8.90 -7.62 12.77
N MET A 53 7.93 -6.71 12.61
CA MET A 53 7.82 -5.46 13.36
C MET A 53 6.91 -5.55 14.60
N GLY A 54 6.13 -6.62 14.74
CA GLY A 54 5.20 -6.84 15.85
C GLY A 54 4.00 -7.73 15.50
N GLU A 55 3.13 -7.93 16.49
CA GLU A 55 1.91 -8.72 16.31
C GLU A 55 0.85 -7.91 15.54
N ILE A 56 0.44 -8.43 14.39
CA ILE A 56 -0.54 -7.79 13.51
C ILE A 56 -1.96 -8.12 14.01
N ALA A 57 -2.68 -7.10 14.45
CA ALA A 57 -4.10 -7.19 14.79
C ALA A 57 -4.96 -7.26 13.51
N THR A 58 -4.66 -6.43 12.51
CA THR A 58 -5.42 -6.38 11.25
C THR A 58 -4.54 -5.91 10.10
N LEU A 59 -4.58 -6.64 8.97
CA LEU A 59 -4.02 -6.22 7.69
C LEU A 59 -5.16 -6.16 6.69
N TYR A 60 -5.31 -5.03 6.00
CA TYR A 60 -6.35 -4.86 4.98
C TYR A 60 -5.77 -4.29 3.68
N VAL A 61 -6.46 -4.60 2.59
CA VAL A 61 -6.07 -4.21 1.24
C VAL A 61 -7.17 -3.34 0.64
N GLN A 62 -6.80 -2.18 0.12
CA GLN A 62 -7.68 -1.28 -0.60
C GLN A 62 -7.78 -1.72 -2.06
N VAL A 63 -8.78 -2.58 -2.34
CA VAL A 63 -8.97 -3.21 -3.66
C VAL A 63 -9.16 -2.18 -4.79
N TYR A 64 -9.71 -1.01 -4.51
CA TYR A 64 -9.90 0.06 -5.52
C TYR A 64 -8.61 0.79 -5.90
N GLU A 65 -7.61 0.78 -5.01
CA GLU A 65 -6.31 1.44 -5.23
C GLU A 65 -5.21 0.42 -5.55
N SER A 66 -5.50 -0.87 -5.39
CA SER A 66 -4.60 -1.99 -5.71
C SER A 66 -4.83 -2.50 -7.12
N SER A 67 -3.79 -3.10 -7.71
CA SER A 67 -3.85 -3.76 -9.01
C SER A 67 -3.29 -5.18 -8.92
N LEU A 68 -3.18 -5.90 -10.04
CA LEU A 68 -2.60 -7.25 -10.04
C LEU A 68 -1.11 -7.25 -9.63
N GLU A 69 -0.42 -6.11 -9.75
CA GLU A 69 1.02 -5.98 -9.50
C GLU A 69 1.34 -4.96 -8.39
N SER A 70 0.31 -4.32 -7.81
CA SER A 70 0.47 -3.34 -6.74
C SER A 70 -0.55 -3.56 -5.61
N LEU A 71 -0.13 -3.33 -4.37
CA LEU A 71 -0.96 -3.52 -3.19
C LEU A 71 -0.91 -2.29 -2.31
N VAL A 72 -2.05 -1.62 -2.18
CA VAL A 72 -2.23 -0.46 -1.32
C VAL A 72 -3.10 -0.87 -0.14
N GLY A 73 -2.69 -0.52 1.07
CA GLY A 73 -3.39 -0.99 2.26
C GLY A 73 -2.94 -0.32 3.54
N GLY A 74 -3.33 -0.96 4.64
CA GLY A 74 -2.87 -0.57 5.96
C GLY A 74 -2.74 -1.77 6.88
N VAL A 75 -1.89 -1.60 7.89
CA VAL A 75 -1.65 -2.58 8.95
C VAL A 75 -1.85 -1.92 10.31
N ILE A 76 -2.57 -2.60 11.18
CA ILE A 76 -2.80 -2.23 12.57
C ILE A 76 -2.13 -3.29 13.43
N PHE A 77 -1.25 -2.85 14.33
CA PHE A 77 -0.60 -3.70 15.32
C PHE A 77 -1.43 -3.78 16.61
N GLU A 78 -1.26 -4.86 17.37
CA GLU A 78 -1.91 -5.05 18.69
C GLU A 78 -1.53 -3.95 19.70
N ASP A 79 -0.37 -3.32 19.52
CA ASP A 79 0.09 -2.19 20.35
C ASP A 79 -0.56 -0.84 20.00
N GLY A 80 -1.44 -0.83 18.98
CA GLY A 80 -2.18 0.36 18.53
C GLY A 80 -1.46 1.19 17.47
N ARG A 81 -0.24 0.83 17.04
CA ARG A 81 0.41 1.48 15.90
C ARG A 81 -0.34 1.15 14.61
N TYR A 82 -0.49 2.15 13.76
CA TYR A 82 -1.16 2.04 12.47
C TYR A 82 -0.22 2.56 11.38
N TYR A 83 -0.07 1.79 10.31
CA TYR A 83 0.73 2.16 9.16
C TYR A 83 -0.10 2.05 7.89
N THR A 84 0.06 3.00 6.98
CA THR A 84 -0.37 2.87 5.59
C THR A 84 0.82 2.38 4.76
N PHE A 85 0.55 1.59 3.72
CA PHE A 85 1.60 1.08 2.87
C PHE A 85 1.19 1.02 1.39
N VAL A 86 2.21 1.09 0.54
CA VAL A 86 2.14 0.85 -0.90
C VAL A 86 3.23 -0.16 -1.24
N TYR A 87 2.82 -1.28 -1.83
CA TYR A 87 3.71 -2.28 -2.41
C TYR A 87 3.61 -2.20 -3.93
N GLU A 88 4.69 -1.85 -4.62
CA GLU A 88 4.73 -1.79 -6.08
C GLU A 88 6.16 -2.09 -6.57
N ASN A 89 6.29 -2.84 -7.68
CA ASN A 89 7.60 -3.15 -8.27
C ASN A 89 8.61 -3.79 -7.29
N GLU A 90 8.13 -4.60 -6.33
CA GLU A 90 8.92 -5.23 -5.26
C GLU A 90 9.46 -4.26 -4.18
N ASP A 91 9.08 -2.98 -4.24
CA ASP A 91 9.33 -2.01 -3.19
C ASP A 91 8.11 -1.87 -2.27
N LEU A 92 8.34 -1.97 -0.96
CA LEU A 92 7.34 -1.71 0.08
C LEU A 92 7.66 -0.38 0.77
N VAL A 93 6.82 0.62 0.53
CA VAL A 93 6.90 1.93 1.19
C VAL A 93 5.77 2.02 2.21
N TYR A 94 6.08 2.45 3.43
CA TYR A 94 5.09 2.59 4.49
C TYR A 94 5.37 3.80 5.39
N GLU A 95 4.29 4.38 5.93
CA GLU A 95 4.34 5.52 6.84
C GLU A 95 3.49 5.24 8.08
N GLU A 96 3.97 5.66 9.26
CA GLU A 96 3.19 5.58 10.49
C GLU A 96 2.16 6.70 10.54
N GLU A 97 0.93 6.33 10.83
CA GLU A 97 -0.19 7.25 10.88
C GLU A 97 -0.32 7.83 12.29
N VAL A 98 0.06 9.10 12.41
CA VAL A 98 -0.05 9.85 13.67
C VAL A 98 -1.42 10.54 13.71
N LEU A 99 -2.34 9.99 14.50
CA LEU A 99 -3.70 10.52 14.71
C LEU A 99 -3.74 11.75 15.63
#